data_AF-E9EIR1-F1
#
_entry.id   AF-E9EIR1-F1
#
_cell.length_a   1.000
_cell.length_b   1.000
_cell.length_c   1.000
_cell.angle_alpha   90.00
_cell.angle_beta   90.00
_cell.angle_gamma   90.00
#
_symmetry.space_group_name_H-M   'P 1'
#
loop_
_entity.id
_entity.type
_entity.pdbx_description
1 polymer ?
#
loop_
_entity_poly.entity_id
_entity_poly.type
_entity_poly.pdbx_seq_one_letter_code
_entity_poly.pdbx_strand_id
1 'polypeptide(L)'
;MDSAGKGPSPAVGRSNVDAFLATLSPWDLLYLRGKFRSGGIPVTGLAGLPDLPAEILSLIVIQLTLDDIANCRLVSRDWYSSWTQGAVITALSHFFFPGLIEKHKQLGNPQSPQKLVQASMAKALRRRHARPSRSSFILWRERHCPVFKRPGEEAEEPLNRCRLSFMSEGPGAFYDRGRLAWQANDLKIVVDDLRTCERHDCSLTEMHLRGQNLMIQGMSRELLVFVAKRGGAGSNYNTMQIWHTDLKDWRRVTLPGPFARCFVQGERVAFVTRQHLVVAWSWKGGATEIDVSGEMNRPPEDYEGPRSRPGVILHPEKLDTLYVASMFGSKLDSGGIGQSQKRRFLMSVVRYEGGQPTKRWQELVQEDSLSNTYDDHDSIQFPFQVTLPCSKMGPNGLYNLGTVLTASDLGIDPVQIVELATTAFNVYKESFIQRKFVESGGNGIINRLQLHYEPSLFGPCDQEELLTTWSQEHASIPRLVHLDSADRRPDPDKVAADDVVLFLKELDKCVPVSEHCWILGDEDFQIHVTSQGILVWSFTEETRLPVMNGPRSLEGPQG
;
A
#
# COMPACT_ATOMS: atom_id res chain seq x y z
N MET A 1 22.30 -52.56 -37.08
CA MET A 1 23.24 -53.18 -36.12
C MET A 1 23.59 -52.11 -35.11
N ASP A 2 22.85 -52.14 -34.02
CA ASP A 2 22.97 -51.19 -32.91
C ASP A 2 24.22 -51.50 -32.07
N SER A 3 24.93 -50.45 -31.68
CA SER A 3 25.84 -50.48 -30.55
C SER A 3 25.74 -49.16 -29.82
N ALA A 4 24.59 -48.98 -29.16
CA ALA A 4 24.44 -48.02 -28.08
C ALA A 4 25.10 -48.62 -26.83
N GLY A 5 26.21 -48.01 -26.39
CA GLY A 5 26.89 -48.36 -25.15
C GLY A 5 25.95 -48.19 -23.95
N LYS A 6 25.59 -49.30 -23.31
CA LYS A 6 24.93 -49.31 -22.00
C LYS A 6 25.91 -48.74 -20.97
N GLY A 7 25.62 -47.53 -20.47
CA GLY A 7 26.23 -47.05 -19.23
C GLY A 7 25.93 -48.01 -18.08
N PRO A 8 26.80 -48.09 -17.05
CA PRO A 8 26.61 -49.02 -15.95
C PRO A 8 25.32 -48.75 -15.18
N SER A 9 24.62 -49.84 -14.81
CA SER A 9 23.39 -49.82 -14.02
C SER A 9 23.63 -49.17 -12.64
N PRO A 10 22.81 -48.18 -12.21
CA PRO A 10 22.98 -47.49 -10.94
C PRO A 10 22.85 -48.42 -9.70
N ALA A 11 22.17 -49.56 -9.85
CA ALA A 11 22.04 -50.55 -8.76
C ALA A 11 23.34 -51.34 -8.51
N VAL A 12 24.12 -51.60 -9.57
CA VAL A 12 25.43 -52.25 -9.48
C VAL A 12 26.47 -51.28 -8.91
N GLY A 13 26.33 -49.98 -9.21
CA GLY A 13 27.18 -48.94 -8.61
C GLY A 13 27.03 -48.83 -7.09
N ARG A 14 25.80 -48.86 -6.57
CA ARG A 14 25.54 -48.73 -5.12
C ARG A 14 26.08 -49.92 -4.30
N SER A 15 25.84 -51.14 -4.75
CA SER A 15 26.32 -52.36 -4.06
C SER A 15 27.84 -52.44 -4.00
N ASN A 16 28.56 -52.01 -5.04
CA ASN A 16 30.02 -51.93 -5.03
C ASN A 16 30.54 -50.84 -4.08
N VAL A 17 29.84 -49.72 -3.96
CA VAL A 17 30.17 -48.66 -3.00
C VAL A 17 29.93 -49.15 -1.57
N ASP A 18 28.81 -49.83 -1.30
CA ASP A 18 28.50 -50.37 0.03
C ASP A 18 29.53 -51.43 0.45
N ALA A 19 29.94 -52.31 -0.47
CA ALA A 19 30.99 -53.29 -0.22
C ALA A 19 32.35 -52.62 0.07
N PHE A 20 32.69 -51.54 -0.64
CA PHE A 20 33.89 -50.75 -0.36
C PHE A 20 33.82 -50.02 0.99
N LEU A 21 32.68 -49.39 1.32
CA LEU A 21 32.50 -48.72 2.60
C LEU A 21 32.60 -49.69 3.79
N ALA A 22 32.18 -50.94 3.59
CA ALA A 22 32.30 -52.00 4.60
C ALA A 22 33.74 -52.47 4.86
N THR A 23 34.70 -52.19 3.97
CA THR A 23 36.13 -52.51 4.20
C THR A 23 36.89 -51.39 4.91
N LEU A 24 36.27 -50.23 5.11
CA LEU A 24 36.89 -49.07 5.75
C LEU A 24 36.79 -49.15 7.27
N SER A 25 37.84 -48.70 7.97
CA SER A 25 37.80 -48.60 9.42
C SER A 25 36.93 -47.41 9.87
N PRO A 26 36.46 -47.39 11.14
CA PRO A 26 35.72 -46.25 11.68
C PRO A 26 36.47 -44.92 11.57
N TRP A 27 37.81 -44.94 11.64
CA TRP A 27 38.64 -43.75 11.48
C TRP A 27 38.71 -43.26 10.04
N ASP A 28 38.74 -44.16 9.07
CA ASP A 28 38.69 -43.83 7.64
C ASP A 28 37.33 -43.22 7.26
N LEU A 29 36.24 -43.75 7.81
CA LEU A 29 34.90 -43.20 7.63
C LEU A 29 34.77 -41.79 8.23
N LEU A 30 35.35 -41.56 9.42
CA LEU A 30 35.40 -40.22 10.03
C LEU A 30 36.28 -39.26 9.23
N TYR A 31 37.41 -39.73 8.70
CA TYR A 31 38.30 -38.95 7.84
C TYR A 31 37.63 -38.57 6.51
N LEU A 32 36.99 -39.53 5.83
CA LEU A 32 36.21 -39.28 4.61
C LEU A 32 35.08 -38.30 4.87
N ARG A 33 34.32 -38.49 5.95
CA ARG A 33 33.29 -37.53 6.37
C ARG A 33 33.88 -36.13 6.60
N GLY A 34 35.05 -36.05 7.22
CA GLY A 34 35.79 -34.79 7.41
C GLY A 34 36.16 -34.15 6.08
N LYS A 35 36.70 -34.94 5.13
CA LYS A 35 37.09 -34.49 3.80
C LYS A 35 35.92 -34.06 2.92
N PHE A 36 34.79 -34.75 2.96
CA PHE A 36 33.57 -34.31 2.27
C PHE A 36 33.03 -33.00 2.88
N ARG A 37 33.02 -32.87 4.21
CA ARG A 37 32.58 -31.63 4.89
C ARG A 37 33.51 -30.45 4.65
N SER A 38 34.81 -30.69 4.51
CA SER A 38 35.81 -29.65 4.25
C SER A 38 36.01 -29.36 2.77
N GLY A 39 35.23 -29.97 1.87
CA GLY A 39 35.38 -29.81 0.41
C GLY A 39 36.67 -30.39 -0.18
N GLY A 40 37.38 -31.25 0.56
CA GLY A 40 38.63 -31.88 0.11
C GLY A 40 38.44 -33.00 -0.91
N ILE A 41 37.20 -33.47 -1.11
CA ILE A 41 36.81 -34.39 -2.18
C ILE A 41 35.77 -33.66 -3.04
N PRO A 42 36.10 -33.19 -4.26
CA PRO A 42 35.15 -32.53 -5.13
C PRO A 42 34.15 -33.56 -5.67
N VAL A 43 32.85 -33.37 -5.41
CA VAL A 43 31.80 -34.15 -6.05
C VAL A 43 31.61 -33.60 -7.47
N THR A 44 32.32 -34.18 -8.43
CA THR A 44 32.25 -33.76 -9.84
C THR A 44 30.98 -34.29 -10.50
N GLY A 45 30.24 -33.42 -11.22
CA GLY A 45 29.09 -33.81 -12.05
C GLY A 45 27.70 -33.42 -11.53
N LEU A 46 27.60 -32.79 -10.36
CA LEU A 46 26.37 -32.19 -9.85
C LEU A 46 26.60 -30.68 -9.72
N ALA A 47 26.23 -29.91 -10.74
CA ALA A 47 26.31 -28.45 -10.68
C ALA A 47 25.37 -27.93 -9.58
N GLY A 48 25.94 -27.22 -8.62
CA GLY A 48 25.20 -26.57 -7.53
C GLY A 48 24.79 -25.15 -7.90
N LEU A 49 23.94 -24.54 -7.08
CA LEU A 49 23.60 -23.12 -7.19
C LEU A 49 24.83 -22.18 -7.26
N PRO A 50 25.93 -22.42 -6.52
CA PRO A 50 27.13 -21.58 -6.62
C PRO A 50 27.84 -21.62 -7.97
N ASP A 51 27.59 -22.64 -8.78
CA ASP A 51 28.18 -22.80 -10.10
C ASP A 51 27.41 -22.03 -11.18
N LEU A 52 26.23 -21.49 -10.85
CA LEU A 52 25.43 -20.70 -11.76
C LEU A 52 25.92 -19.23 -11.85
N PRO A 53 25.95 -18.63 -13.05
CA PRO A 53 26.23 -17.21 -13.21
C PRO A 53 25.23 -16.31 -12.48
N ALA A 54 25.71 -15.15 -12.03
CA ALA A 54 24.93 -14.16 -11.30
C ALA A 54 23.68 -13.70 -12.06
N GLU A 55 23.78 -13.64 -13.39
CA GLU A 55 22.73 -13.24 -14.31
C GLU A 55 21.58 -14.24 -14.33
N ILE A 56 21.88 -15.54 -14.30
CA ILE A 56 20.86 -16.60 -14.23
C ILE A 56 20.16 -16.56 -12.87
N LEU A 57 20.94 -16.40 -11.79
CA LEU A 57 20.39 -16.24 -10.44
C LEU A 57 19.47 -15.01 -10.34
N SER A 58 19.78 -13.93 -11.06
CA SER A 58 18.95 -12.72 -11.11
C SER A 58 17.60 -12.93 -11.81
N LEU A 59 17.49 -13.90 -12.73
CA LEU A 59 16.23 -14.29 -13.35
C LEU A 59 15.41 -15.22 -12.45
N ILE A 60 16.08 -16.06 -11.64
CA ILE A 60 15.42 -16.94 -10.69
C ILE A 60 14.83 -16.13 -9.53
N VAL A 61 15.57 -15.13 -9.04
CA VAL A 61 15.19 -14.41 -7.81
C VAL A 61 13.85 -13.68 -7.90
N ILE A 62 13.46 -13.23 -9.09
CA ILE A 62 12.18 -12.53 -9.32
C ILE A 62 10.97 -13.48 -9.33
N GLN A 63 11.21 -14.80 -9.38
CA GLN A 63 10.18 -15.84 -9.31
C GLN A 63 9.97 -16.35 -7.88
N LEU A 64 10.80 -15.90 -6.93
CA LEU A 64 10.79 -16.32 -5.53
C LEU A 64 10.09 -15.26 -4.68
N THR A 65 9.47 -15.67 -3.58
CA THR A 65 9.00 -14.70 -2.57
C THR A 65 10.19 -14.18 -1.73
N LEU A 66 9.99 -13.06 -1.03
CA LEU A 66 10.99 -12.58 -0.07
C LEU A 66 11.35 -13.63 0.99
N ASP A 67 10.42 -14.52 1.33
CA ASP A 67 10.62 -15.60 2.30
C ASP A 67 11.51 -16.70 1.75
N ASP A 68 11.25 -17.12 0.52
CA ASP A 68 12.07 -18.09 -0.19
C ASP A 68 13.51 -17.58 -0.30
N ILE A 69 13.68 -16.29 -0.63
CA ILE A 69 15.01 -15.67 -0.71
C ILE A 69 15.71 -15.68 0.66
N ALA A 70 14.97 -15.39 1.75
CA ALA A 70 15.51 -15.43 3.10
C ALA A 70 15.96 -16.86 3.47
N ASN A 71 15.12 -17.86 3.20
CA ASN A 71 15.39 -19.27 3.47
C ASN A 71 16.56 -19.79 2.64
N CYS A 72 16.60 -19.46 1.35
CA CYS A 72 17.71 -19.75 0.44
C CYS A 72 19.05 -19.23 0.98
N ARG A 73 19.08 -18.04 1.57
CA ARG A 73 20.29 -17.47 2.19
C ARG A 73 20.74 -18.21 3.46
N LEU A 74 19.89 -19.01 4.08
CA LEU A 74 20.19 -19.79 5.28
C LEU A 74 20.68 -21.22 4.99
N VAL A 75 20.61 -21.68 3.74
CA VAL A 75 20.98 -23.06 3.35
C VAL A 75 22.47 -23.35 3.58
N SER A 76 23.35 -22.48 3.08
CA SER A 76 24.80 -22.61 3.24
C SER A 76 25.50 -21.27 3.03
N ARG A 77 26.79 -21.18 3.39
CA ARG A 77 27.61 -19.97 3.13
C ARG A 77 27.75 -19.68 1.64
N ASP A 78 27.84 -20.73 0.81
CA ASP A 78 27.97 -20.57 -0.64
C ASP A 78 26.66 -20.07 -1.25
N TRP A 79 25.52 -20.60 -0.80
CA TRP A 79 24.21 -20.09 -1.20
C TRP A 79 24.02 -18.63 -0.77
N TYR A 80 24.39 -18.28 0.47
CA TYR A 80 24.36 -16.90 0.92
C TYR A 80 25.18 -15.98 0.00
N SER A 81 26.39 -16.40 -0.39
CA SER A 81 27.24 -15.67 -1.33
C SER A 81 26.55 -15.49 -2.69
N SER A 82 26.00 -16.57 -3.28
CA SER A 82 25.27 -16.55 -4.55
C SER A 82 24.08 -15.58 -4.54
N TRP A 83 23.26 -15.59 -3.48
CA TRP A 83 22.09 -14.71 -3.35
C TRP A 83 22.42 -13.27 -2.94
N THR A 84 23.70 -12.95 -2.72
CA THR A 84 24.17 -11.61 -2.38
C THR A 84 25.09 -11.01 -3.43
N GLN A 85 25.27 -11.69 -4.58
CA GLN A 85 26.00 -11.16 -5.73
C GLN A 85 25.33 -9.89 -6.30
N GLY A 86 26.14 -9.01 -6.90
CA GLY A 86 25.68 -7.69 -7.36
C GLY A 86 24.49 -7.71 -8.33
N ALA A 87 24.46 -8.65 -9.28
CA ALA A 87 23.36 -8.80 -10.23
C ALA A 87 22.05 -9.20 -9.52
N VAL A 88 22.13 -10.15 -8.58
CA VAL A 88 20.98 -10.59 -7.78
C VAL A 88 20.47 -9.46 -6.89
N ILE A 89 21.35 -8.73 -6.21
CA ILE A 89 20.99 -7.56 -5.39
C ILE A 89 20.32 -6.48 -6.24
N THR A 90 20.80 -6.26 -7.46
CA THR A 90 20.20 -5.29 -8.39
C THR A 90 18.79 -5.74 -8.80
N ALA A 91 18.60 -7.01 -9.15
CA ALA A 91 17.29 -7.56 -9.47
C ALA A 91 16.32 -7.47 -8.28
N LEU A 92 16.78 -7.83 -7.07
CA LEU A 92 16.00 -7.68 -5.84
C LEU A 92 15.57 -6.23 -5.60
N SER A 93 16.49 -5.28 -5.76
CA SER A 93 16.19 -3.86 -5.61
C SER A 93 15.16 -3.41 -6.65
N HIS A 94 15.28 -3.81 -7.91
CA HIS A 94 14.37 -3.35 -8.95
C HIS A 94 12.98 -3.95 -8.82
N PHE A 95 12.89 -5.22 -8.42
CA PHE A 95 11.63 -5.95 -8.36
C PHE A 95 10.87 -5.67 -7.05
N PHE A 96 11.49 -5.89 -5.88
CA PHE A 96 10.82 -5.78 -4.58
C PHE A 96 10.86 -4.37 -3.98
N PHE A 97 11.93 -3.61 -4.25
CA PHE A 97 12.14 -2.30 -3.63
C PHE A 97 12.42 -1.20 -4.67
N PRO A 98 11.55 -1.04 -5.68
CA PRO A 98 11.83 -0.13 -6.77
C PRO A 98 12.05 1.30 -6.28
N GLY A 99 13.04 1.98 -6.86
CA GLY A 99 13.44 3.34 -6.47
C GLY A 99 14.33 3.42 -5.23
N LEU A 100 14.62 2.30 -4.54
CA LEU A 100 15.45 2.28 -3.33
C LEU A 100 16.86 2.83 -3.60
N ILE A 101 17.52 2.31 -4.65
CA ILE A 101 18.89 2.71 -4.99
C ILE A 101 18.89 4.14 -5.54
N GLU A 102 17.95 4.48 -6.43
CA GLU A 102 17.82 5.79 -7.06
C GLU A 102 17.57 6.88 -6.01
N LYS A 103 16.68 6.63 -5.05
CA LYS A 103 16.42 7.52 -3.92
C LYS A 103 17.70 7.84 -3.14
N HIS A 104 18.45 6.82 -2.73
CA HIS A 104 19.65 7.02 -1.92
C HIS A 104 20.78 7.72 -2.71
N LYS A 105 20.88 7.45 -4.01
CA LYS A 105 21.76 8.20 -4.91
C LYS A 105 21.37 9.68 -4.97
N GLN A 106 20.08 9.99 -5.14
CA GLN A 106 19.59 11.37 -5.19
C GLN A 106 19.74 12.11 -3.86
N LEU A 107 19.58 11.42 -2.73
CA LEU A 107 19.76 12.00 -1.39
C LEU A 107 21.23 12.21 -0.99
N GLY A 108 22.19 11.85 -1.84
CA GLY A 108 23.61 11.99 -1.52
C GLY A 108 24.08 11.08 -0.37
N ASN A 109 23.37 9.99 -0.08
CA ASN A 109 23.71 9.01 0.94
C ASN A 109 24.06 7.65 0.30
N PRO A 110 25.25 7.53 -0.34
CA PRO A 110 25.64 6.32 -1.05
C PRO A 110 25.98 5.20 -0.05
N GLN A 111 24.99 4.41 0.31
CA GLN A 111 25.19 3.12 0.95
C GLN A 111 25.37 2.02 -0.11
N SER A 112 26.02 0.91 0.26
CA SER A 112 26.12 -0.22 -0.67
C SER A 112 24.71 -0.75 -1.00
N PRO A 113 24.38 -1.03 -2.28
CA PRO A 113 23.08 -1.57 -2.66
C PRO A 113 22.67 -2.80 -1.85
N GLN A 114 23.64 -3.66 -1.53
CA GLN A 114 23.43 -4.85 -0.71
C GLN A 114 22.89 -4.49 0.68
N LYS A 115 23.49 -3.50 1.38
CA LYS A 115 23.04 -3.06 2.71
C LYS A 115 21.63 -2.48 2.65
N LEU A 116 21.35 -1.66 1.63
CA LEU A 116 20.02 -1.08 1.43
C LEU A 116 18.96 -2.16 1.24
N VAL A 117 19.20 -3.11 0.32
CA VAL A 117 18.27 -4.22 0.07
C VAL A 117 18.11 -5.10 1.31
N GLN A 118 19.19 -5.40 2.04
CA GLN A 118 19.09 -6.17 3.28
C GLN A 118 18.24 -5.45 4.33
N ALA A 119 18.42 -4.15 4.52
CA ALA A 119 17.64 -3.37 5.47
C ALA A 119 16.15 -3.32 5.08
N SER A 120 15.84 -3.06 3.80
CA SER A 120 14.46 -3.06 3.31
C SER A 120 13.81 -4.44 3.40
N MET A 121 14.55 -5.51 3.07
CA MET A 121 14.08 -6.88 3.21
C MET A 121 13.83 -7.26 4.66
N ALA A 122 14.73 -6.90 5.59
CA ALA A 122 14.54 -7.14 7.00
C ALA A 122 13.28 -6.43 7.54
N LYS A 123 13.01 -5.21 7.09
CA LYS A 123 11.78 -4.47 7.44
C LYS A 123 10.52 -5.12 6.88
N ALA A 124 10.54 -5.47 5.59
CA ALA A 124 9.41 -6.12 4.93
C ALA A 124 9.07 -7.47 5.58
N LEU A 125 10.08 -8.30 5.84
CA LEU A 125 9.93 -9.59 6.50
C LEU A 125 9.51 -9.43 7.97
N ARG A 126 10.03 -8.43 8.69
CA ARG A 126 9.57 -8.14 10.05
C ARG A 126 8.09 -7.85 10.04
N ARG A 127 7.61 -7.00 9.13
CA ARG A 127 6.18 -6.69 9.06
C ARG A 127 5.31 -7.91 8.72
N ARG A 128 5.83 -8.82 7.89
CA ARG A 128 5.09 -10.00 7.45
C ARG A 128 5.07 -11.12 8.49
N HIS A 129 6.16 -11.37 9.21
CA HIS A 129 6.28 -12.54 10.11
C HIS A 129 6.41 -12.20 11.58
N ALA A 130 6.89 -11.01 11.91
CA ALA A 130 7.04 -10.65 13.31
C ALA A 130 5.66 -10.34 13.86
N ARG A 131 5.36 -10.93 15.03
CA ARG A 131 4.29 -10.41 15.87
C ARG A 131 4.54 -8.92 16.11
N PRO A 132 3.49 -8.10 16.16
CA PRO A 132 3.66 -6.70 16.49
C PRO A 132 4.41 -6.60 17.82
N SER A 133 5.48 -5.81 17.84
CA SER A 133 6.28 -5.55 19.04
C SER A 133 5.40 -5.02 20.17
N ARG A 134 4.36 -4.25 19.81
CA ARG A 134 3.29 -3.81 20.71
C ARG A 134 1.96 -3.77 19.99
N SER A 135 0.90 -4.15 20.68
CA SER A 135 -0.49 -3.91 20.28
C SER A 135 -1.17 -3.00 21.31
N SER A 136 -2.00 -2.07 20.84
CA SER A 136 -2.72 -1.10 21.67
C SER A 136 -4.13 -0.89 21.11
N PHE A 137 -5.17 -1.14 21.91
CA PHE A 137 -6.53 -0.71 21.56
C PHE A 137 -6.86 0.60 22.27
N ILE A 138 -7.20 1.62 21.49
CA ILE A 138 -7.41 2.98 21.96
C ILE A 138 -8.84 3.37 21.62
N LEU A 139 -9.67 3.47 22.66
CA LEU A 139 -11.05 3.91 22.53
C LEU A 139 -11.13 5.33 21.99
N TRP A 140 -12.16 5.61 21.20
CA TRP A 140 -12.49 6.97 20.81
C TRP A 140 -12.86 7.80 22.04
N ARG A 141 -11.91 8.64 22.45
CA ARG A 141 -12.08 9.58 23.56
C ARG A 141 -11.52 10.90 23.14
N GLU A 142 -12.31 11.95 23.23
CA GLU A 142 -11.90 13.29 22.84
C GLU A 142 -11.01 13.95 23.91
N ARG A 143 -11.43 13.94 25.18
CA ARG A 143 -10.81 14.73 26.25
C ARG A 143 -9.76 13.98 27.05
N HIS A 144 -10.04 12.77 27.52
CA HIS A 144 -9.09 12.00 28.35
C HIS A 144 -8.82 10.63 27.74
N CYS A 145 -7.67 10.51 27.08
CA CYS A 145 -7.14 9.25 26.60
C CYS A 145 -6.02 8.81 27.57
N PRO A 146 -6.06 7.57 28.10
CA PRO A 146 -4.96 7.08 28.96
C PRO A 146 -3.65 6.89 28.19
N VAL A 147 -3.73 6.85 26.86
CA VAL A 147 -2.58 6.66 25.97
C VAL A 147 -2.01 8.00 25.52
N PHE A 148 -2.85 8.89 25.00
CA PHE A 148 -2.41 10.17 24.45
C PHE A 148 -2.63 11.33 25.40
N LYS A 149 -1.59 12.16 25.60
CA LYS A 149 -1.61 13.33 26.49
C LYS A 149 -1.45 14.62 25.70
N ARG A 150 -2.13 15.69 26.11
CA ARG A 150 -1.83 17.01 25.55
C ARG A 150 -0.57 17.58 26.16
N PRO A 151 0.21 18.37 25.41
CA PRO A 151 1.33 19.10 25.98
C PRO A 151 0.88 19.98 27.16
N GLY A 152 1.47 19.77 28.33
CA GLY A 152 1.18 20.56 29.54
C GLY A 152 -0.02 20.10 30.38
N GLU A 153 -0.72 19.01 30.00
CA GLU A 153 -1.71 18.38 30.90
C GLU A 153 -1.00 17.49 31.94
N GLU A 154 -1.16 17.82 33.22
CA GLU A 154 -0.84 16.88 34.32
C GLU A 154 -1.92 15.78 34.37
N ALA A 155 -1.56 14.63 34.94
CA ALA A 155 -2.45 13.47 35.04
C ALA A 155 -3.57 13.73 36.08
N GLU A 156 -4.57 14.54 35.73
CA GLU A 156 -5.76 14.70 36.56
C GLU A 156 -6.68 13.47 36.49
N GLU A 157 -7.38 13.21 37.59
CA GLU A 157 -8.33 12.11 37.73
C GLU A 157 -9.55 12.27 36.79
N PRO A 158 -10.08 11.16 36.25
CA PRO A 158 -11.03 11.19 35.15
C PRO A 158 -12.42 11.68 35.58
N LEU A 159 -12.72 12.95 35.33
CA LEU A 159 -14.05 13.53 35.60
C LEU A 159 -15.10 13.29 34.50
N ASN A 160 -14.71 12.79 33.32
CA ASN A 160 -15.70 12.57 32.26
C ASN A 160 -15.41 11.33 31.39
N ARG A 161 -16.36 10.38 31.37
CA ARG A 161 -16.27 9.08 30.69
C ARG A 161 -17.06 9.04 29.37
N CYS A 162 -17.30 10.17 28.71
CA CYS A 162 -18.01 10.18 27.43
C CYS A 162 -17.20 9.40 26.37
N ARG A 163 -17.61 8.14 26.15
CA ARG A 163 -17.17 7.31 25.05
C ARG A 163 -17.86 7.81 23.79
N LEU A 164 -17.11 7.95 22.70
CA LEU A 164 -17.68 8.17 21.39
C LEU A 164 -17.83 6.80 20.72
N SER A 165 -19.00 6.57 20.11
CA SER A 165 -19.20 5.46 19.18
C SER A 165 -19.55 6.10 17.85
N PHE A 166 -18.90 5.64 16.79
CA PHE A 166 -19.20 6.05 15.43
C PHE A 166 -20.04 4.99 14.72
N MET A 167 -20.42 5.26 13.47
CA MET A 167 -20.97 4.23 12.60
C MET A 167 -19.93 3.11 12.38
N SER A 168 -20.35 1.97 11.81
CA SER A 168 -19.52 0.77 11.59
C SER A 168 -18.10 1.10 11.06
N GLU A 169 -17.98 2.05 10.14
CA GLU A 169 -16.73 2.45 9.50
C GLU A 169 -15.79 3.35 10.35
N GLY A 170 -16.20 3.75 11.54
CA GLY A 170 -15.46 4.72 12.35
C GLY A 170 -15.53 6.17 11.81
N PRO A 171 -14.80 7.11 12.42
CA PRO A 171 -14.74 8.50 11.96
C PRO A 171 -13.85 8.62 10.71
N GLY A 172 -14.02 9.71 9.95
CA GLY A 172 -13.05 10.09 8.91
C GLY A 172 -11.66 10.27 9.53
N ALA A 173 -10.74 9.36 9.18
CA ALA A 173 -9.43 9.24 9.80
C ALA A 173 -8.32 9.21 8.74
N PHE A 174 -7.23 9.95 8.99
CA PHE A 174 -6.12 10.11 8.07
C PHE A 174 -4.81 9.79 8.78
N TYR A 175 -3.89 9.16 8.07
CA TYR A 175 -2.60 8.76 8.61
C TYR A 175 -1.46 9.20 7.69
N ASP A 176 -0.42 9.79 8.26
CA ASP A 176 0.87 9.98 7.59
C ASP A 176 2.02 9.86 8.60
N ARG A 177 2.93 8.90 8.35
CA ARG A 177 4.20 8.72 9.07
C ARG A 177 4.07 8.80 10.59
N GLY A 178 3.18 8.02 11.20
CA GLY A 178 3.02 7.93 12.65
C GLY A 178 2.09 8.97 13.26
N ARG A 179 1.54 9.92 12.48
CA ARG A 179 0.48 10.83 12.96
C ARG A 179 -0.88 10.38 12.41
N LEU A 180 -1.86 10.30 13.28
CA LEU A 180 -3.25 9.96 12.98
C LEU A 180 -4.16 11.15 13.29
N ALA A 181 -4.86 11.68 12.30
CA ALA A 181 -5.89 12.69 12.50
C ALA A 181 -7.28 12.09 12.32
N TRP A 182 -8.22 12.41 13.20
CA TRP A 182 -9.61 11.96 13.08
C TRP A 182 -10.60 13.05 13.52
N GLN A 183 -11.73 13.12 12.83
CA GLN A 183 -12.77 14.11 13.10
C GLN A 183 -13.67 13.65 14.25
N ALA A 184 -13.48 14.26 15.43
CA ALA A 184 -14.23 13.87 16.63
C ALA A 184 -15.68 14.35 16.61
N ASN A 185 -15.90 15.56 16.08
CA ASN A 185 -17.21 16.16 15.85
C ASN A 185 -17.07 17.33 14.86
N ASP A 186 -18.17 18.04 14.57
CA ASP A 186 -18.19 19.20 13.67
C ASP A 186 -17.31 20.40 14.16
N LEU A 187 -16.86 20.38 15.41
CA LEU A 187 -16.11 21.47 16.04
C LEU A 187 -14.63 21.14 16.26
N LYS A 188 -14.19 19.90 16.02
CA LYS A 188 -12.86 19.47 16.44
C LYS A 188 -12.29 18.30 15.65
N ILE A 189 -11.01 18.42 15.30
CA ILE A 189 -10.15 17.31 14.88
C ILE A 189 -9.15 17.00 15.98
N VAL A 190 -8.94 15.71 16.23
CA VAL A 190 -7.89 15.21 17.12
C VAL A 190 -6.74 14.70 16.26
N VAL A 191 -5.50 15.06 16.62
CA VAL A 191 -4.27 14.61 15.97
C VAL A 191 -3.40 13.92 17.02
N ASP A 192 -3.21 12.62 16.84
CA ASP A 192 -2.45 11.74 17.74
C ASP A 192 -1.12 11.34 17.10
N ASP A 193 -0.02 11.52 17.82
CA ASP A 193 1.30 11.02 17.43
C ASP A 193 1.57 9.66 18.08
N LEU A 194 1.63 8.61 17.26
CA LEU A 194 1.80 7.22 17.72
C LEU A 194 3.22 6.92 18.22
N ARG A 195 4.21 7.77 17.93
CA ARG A 195 5.58 7.60 18.43
C ARG A 195 5.71 8.26 19.80
N THR A 196 5.29 9.51 19.91
CA THR A 196 5.47 10.31 21.15
C THR A 196 4.34 10.11 22.16
N CYS A 197 3.18 9.60 21.72
CA CYS A 197 1.93 9.56 22.48
C CYS A 197 1.41 10.95 22.89
N GLU A 198 1.70 11.97 22.06
CA GLU A 198 1.18 13.31 22.24
C GLU A 198 -0.11 13.51 21.42
N ARG A 199 -1.03 14.29 21.99
CA ARG A 199 -2.29 14.69 21.36
C ARG A 199 -2.31 16.19 21.11
N HIS A 200 -2.67 16.57 19.90
CA HIS A 200 -2.98 17.93 19.53
C HIS A 200 -4.42 18.04 19.06
N ASP A 201 -5.05 19.16 19.38
CA ASP A 201 -6.41 19.45 19.00
C ASP A 201 -6.42 20.60 17.99
N CYS A 202 -7.12 20.40 16.87
CA CYS A 202 -7.43 21.45 15.92
C CYS A 202 -8.90 21.88 16.13
N SER A 203 -9.08 23.12 16.59
CA SER A 203 -10.40 23.69 16.84
C SER A 203 -11.02 24.22 15.55
N LEU A 204 -12.23 23.77 15.25
CA LEU A 204 -13.05 24.23 14.13
C LEU A 204 -14.15 25.22 14.59
N THR A 205 -14.17 25.56 15.89
CA THR A 205 -15.23 26.36 16.52
C THR A 205 -15.48 27.68 15.80
N GLU A 206 -14.43 28.43 15.48
CA GLU A 206 -14.57 29.73 14.81
C GLU A 206 -15.21 29.61 13.42
N MET A 207 -14.88 28.56 12.67
CA MET A 207 -15.42 28.31 11.34
C MET A 207 -16.87 27.86 11.42
N HIS A 208 -17.18 27.01 12.40
CA HIS A 208 -18.55 26.58 12.67
C HIS A 208 -19.46 27.76 13.06
N LEU A 209 -18.98 28.67 13.91
CA LEU A 209 -19.70 29.90 14.27
C LEU A 209 -19.94 30.84 13.08
N ARG A 210 -19.08 30.77 12.05
CA ARG A 210 -19.26 31.47 10.77
C ARG A 210 -20.20 30.74 9.79
N GLY A 211 -20.85 29.66 10.23
CA GLY A 211 -21.77 28.84 9.43
C GLY A 211 -21.06 27.97 8.38
N GLN A 212 -19.76 27.67 8.59
CA GLN A 212 -18.99 26.76 7.73
C GLN A 212 -18.80 25.44 8.47
N ASN A 213 -19.31 24.34 7.92
CA ASN A 213 -18.96 23.01 8.40
C ASN A 213 -17.70 22.54 7.63
N LEU A 214 -16.62 22.27 8.36
CA LEU A 214 -15.38 21.80 7.78
C LEU A 214 -15.31 20.27 7.83
N MET A 215 -15.00 19.68 6.68
CA MET A 215 -14.74 18.24 6.57
C MET A 215 -13.29 18.04 6.12
N ILE A 216 -12.55 17.18 6.81
CA ILE A 216 -11.18 16.84 6.44
C ILE A 216 -11.17 16.08 5.09
N GLN A 217 -10.18 16.37 4.25
CA GLN A 217 -10.04 15.84 2.88
C GLN A 217 -8.66 15.25 2.59
N GLY A 218 -7.65 15.61 3.38
CA GLY A 218 -6.29 15.14 3.19
C GLY A 218 -5.39 15.54 4.34
N MET A 219 -4.28 14.81 4.49
CA MET A 219 -3.31 15.02 5.56
C MET A 219 -1.90 14.73 5.06
N SER A 220 -0.95 15.53 5.54
CA SER A 220 0.44 15.13 5.74
C SER A 220 0.77 15.25 7.22
N ARG A 221 1.97 14.86 7.60
CA ARG A 221 2.51 15.15 8.94
C ARG A 221 2.35 16.63 9.31
N GLU A 222 2.56 17.54 8.37
CA GLU A 222 2.58 18.99 8.61
C GLU A 222 1.23 19.67 8.41
N LEU A 223 0.36 19.19 7.50
CA LEU A 223 -0.86 19.88 7.09
C LEU A 223 -2.12 19.02 7.24
N LEU A 224 -3.22 19.67 7.65
CA LEU A 224 -4.58 19.16 7.47
C LEU A 224 -5.33 20.01 6.46
N VAL A 225 -5.99 19.37 5.50
CA VAL A 225 -6.75 20.04 4.44
C VAL A 225 -8.24 19.79 4.64
N PHE A 226 -9.03 20.87 4.59
CA PHE A 226 -10.46 20.86 4.81
C PHE A 226 -11.21 21.48 3.63
N VAL A 227 -12.37 20.91 3.31
CA VAL A 227 -13.37 21.57 2.48
C VAL A 227 -14.36 22.32 3.37
N ALA A 228 -14.65 23.57 3.04
CA ALA A 228 -15.68 24.35 3.72
C ALA A 228 -17.05 24.11 3.09
N LYS A 229 -17.90 23.34 3.75
CA LYS A 229 -19.30 23.14 3.37
C LYS A 229 -20.16 24.28 3.91
N ARG A 230 -20.90 24.93 3.02
CA ARG A 230 -21.89 25.96 3.39
C ARG A 230 -23.30 25.38 3.21
N GLY A 231 -24.15 25.52 4.22
CA GLY A 231 -25.55 25.08 4.15
C GLY A 231 -26.26 25.71 2.95
N GLY A 232 -27.01 24.90 2.19
CA GLY A 232 -27.79 25.35 1.02
C GLY A 232 -27.04 25.48 -0.31
N ALA A 233 -25.71 25.30 -0.37
CA ALA A 233 -24.91 25.54 -1.58
C ALA A 233 -24.75 24.33 -2.53
N GLY A 234 -25.48 23.23 -2.32
CA GLY A 234 -25.25 21.97 -3.04
C GLY A 234 -23.83 21.43 -2.82
N SER A 235 -23.32 20.62 -3.75
CA SER A 235 -21.99 19.99 -3.67
C SER A 235 -20.85 20.81 -4.32
N ASN A 236 -21.07 22.11 -4.56
CA ASN A 236 -20.13 22.99 -5.28
C ASN A 236 -19.28 23.83 -4.30
N TYR A 237 -18.28 23.20 -3.68
CA TYR A 237 -17.38 23.87 -2.75
C TYR A 237 -16.06 24.23 -3.42
N ASN A 238 -15.66 25.50 -3.42
CA ASN A 238 -14.38 25.95 -3.99
C ASN A 238 -13.44 26.56 -2.95
N THR A 239 -13.85 26.65 -1.68
CA THR A 239 -13.03 27.23 -0.61
C THR A 239 -12.48 26.13 0.29
N MET A 240 -11.16 26.01 0.30
CA MET A 240 -10.41 25.10 1.17
C MET A 240 -9.87 25.87 2.38
N GLN A 241 -9.84 25.22 3.53
CA GLN A 241 -9.15 25.68 4.73
C GLN A 241 -8.01 24.71 5.01
N ILE A 242 -6.82 25.22 5.30
CA ILE A 242 -5.62 24.41 5.53
C ILE A 242 -5.06 24.81 6.88
N TRP A 243 -4.88 23.83 7.76
CA TRP A 243 -4.29 24.04 9.07
C TRP A 243 -2.89 23.45 9.11
N HIS A 244 -1.93 24.23 9.59
CA HIS A 244 -0.58 23.73 9.83
C HIS A 244 -0.49 23.19 11.25
N THR A 245 -0.16 21.91 11.37
CA THR A 245 -0.15 21.18 12.64
C THR A 245 0.85 21.76 13.64
N ASP A 246 2.10 21.98 13.21
CA ASP A 246 3.15 22.47 14.11
C ASP A 246 3.05 23.99 14.39
N LEU A 247 2.76 24.81 13.37
CA LEU A 247 2.59 26.27 13.52
C LEU A 247 1.27 26.66 14.19
N LYS A 248 0.28 25.77 14.19
CA LYS A 248 -1.11 25.99 14.66
C LYS A 248 -1.85 27.11 13.93
N ASP A 249 -1.43 27.42 12.71
CA ASP A 249 -1.98 28.50 11.89
C ASP A 249 -2.93 28.00 10.82
N TRP A 250 -3.85 28.88 10.40
CA TRP A 250 -4.81 28.63 9.33
C TRP A 250 -4.49 29.42 8.07
N ARG A 251 -4.69 28.81 6.91
CA ARG A 251 -4.70 29.48 5.62
C ARG A 251 -5.91 29.08 4.79
N ARG A 252 -6.48 30.05 4.10
CA ARG A 252 -7.59 29.85 3.17
C ARG A 252 -7.07 29.80 1.75
N VAL A 253 -7.56 28.85 0.97
CA VAL A 253 -7.31 28.75 -0.47
C VAL A 253 -8.64 28.73 -1.20
N THR A 254 -8.81 29.57 -2.21
CA THR A 254 -9.99 29.58 -3.07
C THR A 254 -9.60 29.03 -4.44
N LEU A 255 -10.27 27.97 -4.87
CA LEU A 255 -10.03 27.30 -6.13
C LEU A 255 -10.82 27.98 -7.28
N PRO A 256 -10.30 27.92 -8.52
CA PRO A 256 -10.98 28.48 -9.69
C PRO A 256 -12.28 27.73 -10.06
N GLY A 257 -12.50 26.54 -9.50
CA GLY A 257 -13.72 25.77 -9.66
C GLY A 257 -14.03 24.89 -8.45
N PRO A 258 -15.19 24.21 -8.44
CA PRO A 258 -15.54 23.23 -7.41
C PRO A 258 -14.44 22.20 -7.20
N PHE A 259 -14.10 21.97 -5.94
CA PHE A 259 -13.18 20.95 -5.49
C PHE A 259 -13.64 19.55 -5.89
N ALA A 260 -12.69 18.74 -6.34
CA ALA A 260 -12.88 17.32 -6.58
C ALA A 260 -11.99 16.47 -5.67
N ARG A 261 -10.69 16.80 -5.55
CA ARG A 261 -9.71 16.01 -4.78
C ARG A 261 -8.53 16.86 -4.35
N CYS A 262 -7.82 16.42 -3.31
CA CYS A 262 -6.47 16.89 -3.00
C CYS A 262 -5.46 15.75 -2.80
N PHE A 263 -4.19 16.05 -3.06
CA PHE A 263 -3.03 15.21 -2.75
C PHE A 263 -2.11 16.01 -1.85
N VAL A 264 -1.71 15.45 -0.71
CA VAL A 264 -0.98 16.19 0.34
C VAL A 264 0.38 15.53 0.58
N GLN A 265 1.46 16.31 0.61
CA GLN A 265 2.81 15.81 0.88
C GLN A 265 3.66 16.92 1.48
N GLY A 266 4.11 16.74 2.73
CA GLY A 266 4.87 17.79 3.41
C GLY A 266 4.00 19.04 3.63
N GLU A 267 4.58 20.21 3.44
CA GLU A 267 3.87 21.51 3.43
C GLU A 267 3.21 21.85 2.06
N ARG A 268 2.88 20.85 1.23
CA ARG A 268 2.32 21.05 -0.12
C ARG A 268 1.03 20.28 -0.34
N VAL A 269 0.16 20.86 -1.15
CA VAL A 269 -1.12 20.31 -1.54
C VAL A 269 -1.33 20.51 -3.05
N ALA A 270 -1.70 19.47 -3.78
CA ALA A 270 -2.22 19.62 -5.13
C ALA A 270 -3.74 19.45 -5.10
N PHE A 271 -4.48 20.44 -5.57
CA PHE A 271 -5.93 20.41 -5.71
C PHE A 271 -6.31 20.07 -7.14
N VAL A 272 -7.35 19.25 -7.28
CA VAL A 272 -8.00 18.96 -8.56
C VAL A 272 -9.43 19.47 -8.49
N THR A 273 -9.86 20.22 -9.49
CA THR A 273 -11.24 20.71 -9.59
C THR A 273 -12.12 19.72 -10.37
N ARG A 274 -13.44 19.86 -10.26
CA ARG A 274 -14.41 19.10 -11.06
C ARG A 274 -14.28 19.38 -12.56
N GLN A 275 -13.63 20.49 -12.94
CA GLN A 275 -13.31 20.88 -14.31
C GLN A 275 -11.93 20.38 -14.76
N HIS A 276 -11.31 19.45 -14.04
CA HIS A 276 -10.00 18.87 -14.37
C HIS A 276 -8.81 19.85 -14.28
N LEU A 277 -8.99 21.01 -13.64
CA LEU A 277 -7.87 21.93 -13.37
C LEU A 277 -7.04 21.40 -12.20
N VAL A 278 -5.72 21.55 -12.30
CA VAL A 278 -4.76 21.19 -11.25
C VAL A 278 -4.15 22.46 -10.69
N VAL A 279 -4.25 22.64 -9.37
CA VAL A 279 -3.67 23.79 -8.65
C VAL A 279 -2.69 23.25 -7.62
N ALA A 280 -1.40 23.52 -7.81
CA ALA A 280 -0.37 23.23 -6.84
C ALA A 280 -0.32 24.36 -5.81
N TRP A 281 -0.29 24.01 -4.54
CA TRP A 281 -0.20 24.96 -3.44
C TRP A 281 0.87 24.54 -2.46
N SER A 282 1.59 25.51 -1.91
CA SER A 282 2.53 25.30 -0.81
C SER A 282 2.34 26.33 0.29
N TRP A 283 2.65 25.93 1.52
CA TRP A 283 2.52 26.83 2.67
C TRP A 283 3.33 28.12 2.49
N LYS A 284 4.54 28.06 1.92
CA LYS A 284 5.39 29.25 1.73
C LYS A 284 5.22 29.93 0.36
N GLY A 285 4.90 29.17 -0.69
CA GLY A 285 4.89 29.66 -2.07
C GLY A 285 3.53 30.06 -2.63
N GLY A 286 2.42 29.79 -1.92
CA GLY A 286 1.08 30.13 -2.42
C GLY A 286 0.55 29.12 -3.45
N ALA A 287 -0.40 29.55 -4.29
CA ALA A 287 -1.08 28.71 -5.29
C ALA A 287 -0.59 29.02 -6.71
N THR A 288 -0.34 27.98 -7.50
CA THR A 288 0.02 28.04 -8.91
C THR A 288 -0.83 27.05 -9.69
N GLU A 289 -1.49 27.51 -10.75
CA GLU A 289 -2.20 26.63 -11.67
C GLU A 289 -1.20 25.87 -12.55
N ILE A 290 -1.44 24.58 -12.74
CA ILE A 290 -0.61 23.71 -13.56
C ILE A 290 -1.31 23.52 -14.90
N ASP A 291 -0.65 23.92 -15.99
CA ASP A 291 -1.21 23.76 -17.32
C ASP A 291 -1.21 22.28 -17.73
N VAL A 292 -2.37 21.65 -17.58
CA VAL A 292 -2.66 20.27 -18.01
C VAL A 292 -3.33 20.21 -19.39
N SER A 293 -3.55 21.35 -20.05
CA SER A 293 -4.21 21.44 -21.35
C SER A 293 -3.23 21.35 -22.54
N GLY A 294 -1.94 21.52 -22.26
CA GLY A 294 -0.87 21.47 -23.24
C GLY A 294 -0.72 20.11 -23.95
N GLU A 295 0.06 20.11 -25.04
CA GLU A 295 0.24 18.95 -25.93
C GLU A 295 0.74 17.69 -25.21
N MET A 296 1.53 17.85 -24.13
CA MET A 296 2.06 16.74 -23.35
C MET A 296 0.98 15.92 -22.61
N ASN A 297 -0.24 16.45 -22.46
CA ASN A 297 -1.36 15.74 -21.85
C ASN A 297 -2.40 15.26 -22.87
N ARG A 298 -2.20 15.56 -24.17
CA ARG A 298 -3.12 15.09 -25.20
C ARG A 298 -3.06 13.57 -25.33
N PRO A 299 -4.21 12.90 -25.50
CA PRO A 299 -4.22 11.49 -25.86
C PRO A 299 -3.53 11.29 -27.22
N PRO A 300 -2.85 10.16 -27.46
CA PRO A 300 -2.43 9.78 -28.81
C PRO A 300 -3.64 9.60 -29.75
N GLU A 301 -3.40 9.61 -31.06
CA GLU A 301 -4.47 9.60 -32.09
C GLU A 301 -5.45 8.44 -31.95
N ASP A 302 -5.00 7.25 -31.56
CA ASP A 302 -5.84 6.05 -31.41
C ASP A 302 -6.60 5.97 -30.08
N TYR A 303 -6.44 6.99 -29.23
CA TYR A 303 -7.01 7.02 -27.88
C TYR A 303 -8.02 8.15 -27.72
N GLU A 304 -8.99 7.92 -26.87
CA GLU A 304 -9.97 8.90 -26.46
C GLU A 304 -9.40 9.86 -25.40
N GLY A 305 -10.06 10.99 -25.22
CA GLY A 305 -9.76 11.94 -24.16
C GLY A 305 -9.74 11.30 -22.76
N PRO A 306 -9.12 11.96 -21.77
CA PRO A 306 -9.02 11.43 -20.43
C PRO A 306 -10.43 11.17 -19.85
N ARG A 307 -10.69 9.91 -19.50
CA ARG A 307 -11.95 9.48 -18.86
C ARG A 307 -11.95 9.66 -17.35
N SER A 308 -10.83 10.06 -16.77
CA SER A 308 -10.63 10.30 -15.35
C SER A 308 -10.25 11.75 -15.05
N ARG A 309 -10.49 12.16 -13.80
CA ARG A 309 -9.82 13.33 -13.23
C ARG A 309 -8.32 13.02 -13.07
N PRO A 310 -7.43 13.97 -13.32
CA PRO A 310 -5.99 13.74 -13.21
C PRO A 310 -5.61 13.33 -11.79
N GLY A 311 -4.68 12.37 -11.69
CA GLY A 311 -3.98 12.05 -10.45
C GLY A 311 -2.76 12.96 -10.28
N VAL A 312 -2.36 13.29 -9.05
CA VAL A 312 -1.16 14.10 -8.80
C VAL A 312 -0.24 13.44 -7.78
N ILE A 313 1.04 13.35 -8.12
CA ILE A 313 2.10 12.88 -7.22
C ILE A 313 3.02 14.06 -6.92
N LEU A 314 3.03 14.50 -5.67
CA LEU A 314 3.99 15.49 -5.18
C LEU A 314 5.31 14.80 -4.86
N HIS A 315 6.41 15.20 -5.51
CA HIS A 315 7.70 14.54 -5.31
C HIS A 315 8.17 14.72 -3.85
N PRO A 316 8.48 13.68 -3.07
CA PRO A 316 8.75 13.82 -1.63
C PRO A 316 9.86 14.81 -1.27
N GLU A 317 10.97 14.80 -2.01
CA GLU A 317 12.17 15.61 -1.71
C GLU A 317 12.31 16.90 -2.53
N LYS A 318 11.91 16.89 -3.81
CA LYS A 318 12.00 18.04 -4.72
C LYS A 318 10.73 18.88 -4.62
N LEU A 319 10.82 20.04 -3.97
CA LEU A 319 9.66 20.87 -3.64
C LEU A 319 8.97 21.48 -4.87
N ASP A 320 9.73 21.77 -5.93
CA ASP A 320 9.21 22.35 -7.17
C ASP A 320 8.78 21.31 -8.21
N THR A 321 8.85 20.02 -7.87
CA THR A 321 8.52 18.92 -8.77
C THR A 321 7.23 18.23 -8.36
N LEU A 322 6.34 18.04 -9.33
CA LEU A 322 5.15 17.19 -9.23
C LEU A 322 4.96 16.40 -10.52
N TYR A 323 4.15 15.34 -10.44
CA TYR A 323 3.78 14.54 -11.59
C TYR A 323 2.26 14.50 -11.71
N VAL A 324 1.74 14.68 -12.92
CA VAL A 324 0.32 14.54 -13.24
C VAL A 324 0.11 13.25 -14.00
N ALA A 325 -0.75 12.38 -13.47
CA ALA A 325 -1.13 11.12 -14.07
C ALA A 325 -2.49 11.25 -14.77
N SER A 326 -2.60 10.64 -15.94
CA SER A 326 -3.79 10.58 -16.77
C SER A 326 -3.90 9.20 -17.40
N MET A 327 -5.12 8.73 -17.61
CA MET A 327 -5.37 7.45 -18.28
C MET A 327 -6.31 7.62 -19.47
N PHE A 328 -5.91 7.03 -20.60
CA PHE A 328 -6.65 7.09 -21.85
C PHE A 328 -7.15 5.71 -22.23
N GLY A 329 -8.38 5.63 -22.74
CA GLY A 329 -8.93 4.40 -23.33
C GLY A 329 -8.76 4.41 -24.84
N SER A 330 -8.52 3.24 -25.45
CA SER A 330 -8.50 3.12 -26.90
C SER A 330 -9.86 3.48 -27.49
N LYS A 331 -9.86 4.11 -28.67
CA LYS A 331 -11.06 4.26 -29.48
C LYS A 331 -11.60 2.86 -29.83
N LEU A 332 -12.91 2.68 -29.76
CA LEU A 332 -13.54 1.47 -30.30
C LEU A 332 -13.68 1.65 -31.81
N ASP A 333 -13.20 0.68 -32.60
CA ASP A 333 -13.51 0.70 -34.03
C ASP A 333 -14.99 0.38 -34.20
N SER A 334 -15.72 1.21 -34.94
CA SER A 334 -17.11 0.99 -35.34
C SER A 334 -17.27 -0.13 -36.39
N GLY A 335 -16.30 -1.03 -36.51
CA GLY A 335 -16.21 -2.06 -37.54
C GLY A 335 -16.81 -3.40 -37.14
N GLY A 336 -18.02 -3.68 -37.62
CA GLY A 336 -18.56 -5.03 -37.78
C GLY A 336 -19.08 -5.72 -36.52
N ILE A 337 -20.39 -5.97 -36.48
CA ILE A 337 -21.04 -6.88 -35.53
C ILE A 337 -20.31 -8.23 -35.57
N GLY A 338 -19.60 -8.60 -34.50
CA GLY A 338 -19.08 -9.97 -34.32
C GLY A 338 -17.66 -10.14 -33.79
N GLN A 339 -16.85 -9.09 -33.62
CA GLN A 339 -15.56 -9.18 -32.91
C GLN A 339 -15.58 -8.28 -31.67
N SER A 340 -15.52 -8.89 -30.48
CA SER A 340 -15.33 -8.15 -29.22
C SER A 340 -13.93 -7.52 -29.24
N GLN A 341 -13.83 -6.24 -29.61
CA GLN A 341 -12.57 -5.52 -29.50
C GLN A 341 -12.29 -5.21 -28.04
N LYS A 342 -11.25 -5.83 -27.48
CA LYS A 342 -10.81 -5.58 -26.11
C LYS A 342 -10.29 -4.15 -25.98
N ARG A 343 -10.91 -3.35 -25.10
CA ARG A 343 -10.49 -1.97 -24.81
C ARG A 343 -9.10 -1.96 -24.20
N ARG A 344 -8.20 -1.13 -24.72
CA ARG A 344 -6.83 -0.95 -24.22
C ARG A 344 -6.72 0.32 -23.40
N PHE A 345 -5.92 0.29 -22.35
CA PHE A 345 -5.67 1.46 -21.49
C PHE A 345 -4.22 1.90 -21.58
N LEU A 346 -4.02 3.19 -21.83
CA LEU A 346 -2.70 3.82 -21.83
C LEU A 346 -2.58 4.74 -20.63
N MET A 347 -1.62 4.44 -19.77
CA MET A 347 -1.25 5.30 -18.67
C MET A 347 -0.24 6.35 -19.13
N SER A 348 -0.41 7.59 -18.69
CA SER A 348 0.48 8.70 -19.01
C SER A 348 0.80 9.47 -17.75
N VAL A 349 2.10 9.74 -17.53
CA VAL A 349 2.57 10.56 -16.43
C VAL A 349 3.41 11.68 -17.00
N VAL A 350 3.15 12.92 -16.59
CA VAL A 350 3.90 14.11 -16.99
C VAL A 350 4.53 14.76 -15.78
N ARG A 351 5.84 15.00 -15.83
CA ARG A 351 6.57 15.73 -14.79
C ARG A 351 6.48 17.22 -15.03
N TYR A 352 6.19 17.95 -13.98
CA TYR A 352 6.18 19.41 -13.95
C TYR A 352 7.26 19.91 -12.99
N GLU A 353 8.01 20.91 -13.43
CA GLU A 353 8.99 21.63 -12.62
C GLU A 353 8.67 23.13 -12.71
N GLY A 354 8.47 23.77 -11.55
CA GLY A 354 8.07 25.19 -11.51
C GLY A 354 6.74 25.48 -12.22
N GLY A 355 5.85 24.48 -12.30
CA GLY A 355 4.56 24.58 -12.98
C GLY A 355 4.59 24.34 -14.49
N GLN A 356 5.76 24.12 -15.08
CA GLN A 356 5.92 23.85 -16.51
C GLN A 356 6.15 22.36 -16.78
N PRO A 357 5.53 21.78 -17.83
CA PRO A 357 5.73 20.38 -18.16
C PRO A 357 7.14 20.19 -18.75
N THR A 358 7.85 19.16 -18.29
CA THR A 358 9.26 18.92 -18.66
C THR A 358 9.48 17.58 -19.36
N LYS A 359 8.77 16.53 -18.93
CA LYS A 359 8.91 15.19 -19.51
C LYS A 359 7.64 14.37 -19.37
N ARG A 360 7.36 13.51 -20.36
CA ARG A 360 6.21 12.59 -20.40
C ARG A 360 6.69 11.15 -20.47
N TRP A 361 6.01 10.27 -19.76
CA TRP A 361 6.12 8.81 -19.87
C TRP A 361 4.76 8.23 -20.21
N GLN A 362 4.73 7.21 -21.04
CA GLN A 362 3.51 6.49 -21.39
C GLN A 362 3.78 5.00 -21.35
N GLU A 363 2.81 4.24 -20.86
CA GLU A 363 2.88 2.78 -20.86
C GLU A 363 1.50 2.17 -21.02
N LEU A 364 1.43 1.15 -21.87
CA LEU A 364 0.22 0.37 -22.09
C LEU A 364 0.00 -0.52 -20.86
N VAL A 365 -1.20 -0.47 -20.28
CA VAL A 365 -1.59 -1.37 -19.21
C VAL A 365 -1.72 -2.77 -19.80
N GLN A 366 -0.94 -3.71 -19.27
CA GLN A 366 -0.95 -5.10 -19.71
C GLN A 366 -2.28 -5.77 -19.36
N GLU A 367 -2.65 -6.79 -20.11
CA GLU A 367 -3.90 -7.51 -19.89
C GLU A 367 -3.86 -8.31 -18.58
N ASP A 368 -2.76 -9.03 -18.36
CA ASP A 368 -2.42 -9.74 -17.10
C ASP A 368 -2.30 -8.82 -15.87
N SER A 369 -2.32 -7.50 -16.09
CA SER A 369 -2.34 -6.47 -15.05
C SER A 369 -3.76 -6.07 -14.63
N LEU A 370 -4.79 -6.56 -15.32
CA LEU A 370 -6.20 -6.34 -15.02
C LEU A 370 -6.70 -7.49 -14.13
N SER A 371 -7.60 -7.19 -13.18
CA SER A 371 -8.28 -8.23 -12.40
C SER A 371 -9.09 -9.15 -13.30
N ASN A 372 -9.15 -10.45 -13.00
CA ASN A 372 -9.93 -11.46 -13.74
C ASN A 372 -11.43 -11.14 -13.81
N THR A 373 -11.96 -10.30 -12.90
CA THR A 373 -13.33 -9.77 -12.98
C THR A 373 -13.57 -8.89 -14.23
N TYR A 374 -12.51 -8.43 -14.89
CA TYR A 374 -12.59 -7.71 -16.16
C TYR A 374 -12.66 -8.65 -17.38
N ASP A 375 -12.32 -9.92 -17.22
CA ASP A 375 -12.26 -10.89 -18.32
C ASP A 375 -13.61 -11.56 -18.63
N ASP A 376 -14.63 -11.36 -17.80
CA ASP A 376 -15.99 -11.74 -18.18
C ASP A 376 -16.43 -10.85 -19.34
N HIS A 377 -16.77 -11.51 -20.45
CA HIS A 377 -17.06 -10.94 -21.78
C HIS A 377 -18.13 -9.83 -21.81
N ASP A 378 -18.86 -9.66 -20.71
CA ASP A 378 -19.94 -8.67 -20.56
C ASP A 378 -19.46 -7.30 -20.02
N SER A 379 -18.29 -7.23 -19.37
CA SER A 379 -17.80 -5.98 -18.74
C SER A 379 -17.41 -4.87 -19.74
N ILE A 380 -17.18 -5.24 -21.01
CA ILE A 380 -16.77 -4.33 -22.10
C ILE A 380 -17.94 -3.45 -22.56
N GLN A 381 -19.19 -3.83 -22.24
CA GLN A 381 -20.39 -3.08 -22.62
C GLN A 381 -20.81 -2.01 -21.60
N PHE A 382 -20.30 -2.06 -20.36
CA PHE A 382 -20.77 -1.16 -19.30
C PHE A 382 -20.00 0.16 -19.22
N PRO A 383 -20.67 1.27 -18.84
CA PRO A 383 -19.98 2.50 -18.49
C PRO A 383 -19.13 2.28 -17.23
N PHE A 384 -17.86 2.66 -17.31
CA PHE A 384 -16.95 2.61 -16.16
C PHE A 384 -16.30 3.98 -15.94
N GLN A 385 -15.97 4.27 -14.69
CA GLN A 385 -15.24 5.45 -14.25
C GLN A 385 -13.84 5.06 -13.80
N VAL A 386 -12.86 5.86 -14.18
CA VAL A 386 -11.47 5.64 -13.79
C VAL A 386 -11.11 6.62 -12.69
N THR A 387 -10.39 6.10 -11.69
CA THR A 387 -9.91 6.84 -10.54
C THR A 387 -8.41 6.76 -10.48
N LEU A 388 -7.73 7.89 -10.32
CA LEU A 388 -6.27 7.93 -10.15
C LEU A 388 -5.91 8.36 -8.72
N PRO A 389 -5.84 7.42 -7.75
CA PRO A 389 -5.67 7.76 -6.34
C PRO A 389 -4.26 8.23 -6.02
N CYS A 390 -3.25 7.88 -6.83
CA CYS A 390 -1.85 8.26 -6.63
C CYS A 390 -1.37 8.00 -5.18
N SER A 391 -1.83 6.89 -4.59
CA SER A 391 -1.51 6.54 -3.21
C SER A 391 -0.08 6.05 -3.10
N LYS A 392 0.63 6.50 -2.06
CA LYS A 392 2.01 6.10 -1.80
C LYS A 392 2.06 4.65 -1.34
N MET A 393 2.87 3.82 -1.98
CA MET A 393 2.99 2.39 -1.70
C MET A 393 4.20 2.05 -0.81
N GLY A 394 5.05 3.04 -0.49
CA GLY A 394 6.19 2.85 0.40
C GLY A 394 7.15 4.04 0.39
N PRO A 395 8.27 3.95 1.12
CA PRO A 395 9.21 5.06 1.26
C PRO A 395 10.08 5.29 0.02
N ASN A 396 10.07 4.36 -0.94
CA ASN A 396 10.96 4.36 -2.11
C ASN A 396 10.31 5.01 -3.35
N GLY A 397 9.33 5.89 -3.15
CA GLY A 397 8.77 6.75 -4.20
C GLY A 397 7.88 6.02 -5.20
N LEU A 398 7.32 4.88 -4.81
CA LEU A 398 6.39 4.10 -5.62
C LEU A 398 4.95 4.53 -5.29
N TYR A 399 4.16 4.82 -6.31
CA TYR A 399 2.79 5.31 -6.19
C TYR A 399 1.83 4.50 -7.06
N ASN A 400 0.69 4.10 -6.50
CA ASN A 400 -0.38 3.41 -7.22
C ASN A 400 -1.08 4.40 -8.14
N LEU A 401 -1.19 4.09 -9.44
CA LEU A 401 -1.75 5.06 -10.39
C LEU A 401 -3.25 4.97 -10.58
N GLY A 402 -3.92 3.82 -10.40
CA GLY A 402 -5.32 3.75 -10.79
C GLY A 402 -6.17 2.59 -10.28
N THR A 403 -7.47 2.85 -10.20
CA THR A 403 -8.56 1.89 -9.91
C THR A 403 -9.68 2.16 -10.93
N VAL A 404 -10.25 1.11 -11.53
CA VAL A 404 -11.42 1.20 -12.43
C VAL A 404 -12.69 0.86 -11.64
N LEU A 405 -13.78 1.57 -11.91
CA LEU A 405 -15.08 1.39 -11.27
C LEU A 405 -16.08 1.10 -12.39
N THR A 406 -16.65 -0.11 -12.45
CA THR A 406 -17.61 -0.53 -13.47
C THR A 406 -19.04 -0.42 -12.93
N ALA A 407 -19.95 0.20 -13.68
CA ALA A 407 -21.37 0.21 -13.33
C ALA A 407 -22.02 -1.13 -13.70
N SER A 408 -22.95 -1.64 -12.88
CA SER A 408 -23.78 -2.83 -13.18
C SER A 408 -25.05 -2.45 -13.97
N ASP A 409 -25.56 -3.36 -14.82
CA ASP A 409 -26.59 -3.09 -15.85
C ASP A 409 -28.04 -2.97 -15.35
N LEU A 410 -28.29 -3.18 -14.08
CA LEU A 410 -29.64 -3.11 -13.52
C LEU A 410 -29.51 -2.29 -12.26
N GLY A 411 -30.18 -1.13 -12.19
CA GLY A 411 -30.09 -0.14 -11.12
C GLY A 411 -30.44 -0.62 -9.69
N ILE A 412 -30.41 -1.94 -9.47
CA ILE A 412 -30.61 -2.70 -8.26
C ILE A 412 -29.24 -3.15 -7.68
N ASP A 413 -28.20 -3.33 -8.50
CA ASP A 413 -26.88 -3.83 -8.05
C ASP A 413 -25.83 -2.71 -7.82
N PRO A 414 -24.85 -2.94 -6.92
CA PRO A 414 -23.74 -2.02 -6.64
C PRO A 414 -22.78 -1.85 -7.83
N VAL A 415 -22.10 -0.69 -7.89
CA VAL A 415 -20.95 -0.47 -8.77
C VAL A 415 -19.86 -1.46 -8.39
N GLN A 416 -19.33 -2.23 -9.35
CA GLN A 416 -18.24 -3.17 -9.11
C GLN A 416 -16.91 -2.42 -9.21
N ILE A 417 -16.06 -2.55 -8.18
CA ILE A 417 -14.72 -1.98 -8.20
C ILE A 417 -13.77 -2.99 -8.83
N VAL A 418 -13.13 -2.60 -9.92
CA VAL A 418 -12.08 -3.36 -10.57
C VAL A 418 -10.79 -2.57 -10.41
N GLU A 419 -10.01 -2.85 -9.38
CA GLU A 419 -8.70 -2.19 -9.27
C GLU A 419 -7.85 -2.55 -10.52
N LEU A 420 -7.22 -1.54 -11.14
CA LEU A 420 -6.09 -1.77 -12.04
C LEU A 420 -4.89 -2.09 -11.17
N ALA A 421 -5.05 -3.14 -10.37
CA ALA A 421 -4.07 -3.55 -9.42
C ALA A 421 -2.97 -4.21 -10.22
N THR A 422 -2.09 -3.37 -10.78
CA THR A 422 -0.65 -3.56 -10.90
C THR A 422 0.07 -2.41 -11.64
N THR A 423 -0.55 -1.29 -12.04
CA THR A 423 0.23 -0.18 -12.65
C THR A 423 0.61 0.88 -11.63
N ALA A 424 1.90 0.96 -11.31
CA ALA A 424 2.48 1.96 -10.41
C ALA A 424 3.49 2.85 -11.16
N PHE A 425 3.78 4.02 -10.60
CA PHE A 425 4.88 4.89 -11.06
C PHE A 425 5.90 5.09 -9.95
N ASN A 426 7.18 4.96 -10.28
CA ASN A 426 8.26 5.30 -9.36
C ASN A 426 8.83 6.67 -9.70
N VAL A 427 8.76 7.64 -8.78
CA VAL A 427 9.23 9.01 -9.02
C VAL A 427 10.75 9.15 -9.01
N TYR A 428 11.48 8.27 -8.33
CA TYR A 428 12.96 8.34 -8.29
C TYR A 428 13.59 7.70 -9.53
N LYS A 429 12.99 6.61 -10.02
CA LYS A 429 13.40 5.93 -11.26
C LYS A 429 12.77 6.56 -12.51
N GLU A 430 11.67 7.29 -12.33
CA GLU A 430 10.83 7.85 -13.40
C GLU A 430 10.42 6.79 -14.42
N SER A 431 9.84 5.70 -13.92
CA SER A 431 9.38 4.58 -14.75
C SER A 431 8.09 3.99 -14.18
N PHE A 432 7.27 3.42 -15.05
CA PHE A 432 6.18 2.58 -14.60
C PHE A 432 6.69 1.23 -14.13
N ILE A 433 5.85 0.59 -13.32
CA ILE A 433 6.04 -0.78 -12.85
C ILE A 433 4.70 -1.46 -13.00
N GLN A 434 4.71 -2.56 -13.73
CA GLN A 434 3.60 -3.48 -13.88
C GLN A 434 3.97 -4.85 -13.32
N ARG A 435 3.04 -5.48 -12.63
CA ARG A 435 3.14 -6.86 -12.17
C ARG A 435 1.90 -7.63 -12.64
N LYS A 436 1.90 -8.95 -12.47
CA LYS A 436 0.74 -9.77 -12.78
C LYS A 436 -0.26 -9.76 -11.61
N PHE A 437 -1.55 -9.72 -11.92
CA PHE A 437 -2.60 -9.98 -10.95
C PHE A 437 -2.60 -11.48 -10.60
N VAL A 438 -2.44 -11.80 -9.32
CA VAL A 438 -2.58 -13.18 -8.82
C VAL A 438 -3.74 -13.17 -7.86
N GLU A 439 -4.81 -13.90 -8.19
CA GLU A 439 -5.96 -14.06 -7.29
C GLU A 439 -5.49 -14.65 -5.95
N SER A 440 -5.83 -13.98 -4.86
CA SER A 440 -5.82 -14.62 -3.57
C SER A 440 -6.99 -15.63 -3.57
N GLY A 441 -6.70 -16.91 -3.27
CA GLY A 441 -7.66 -18.02 -3.41
C GLY A 441 -8.83 -18.03 -2.43
N GLY A 442 -9.47 -16.89 -2.19
CA GLY A 442 -10.74 -16.76 -1.49
C GLY A 442 -11.89 -16.84 -2.49
N ASN A 443 -12.57 -17.98 -2.52
CA ASN A 443 -13.87 -18.10 -3.18
C ASN A 443 -14.87 -17.15 -2.52
N GLY A 444 -15.41 -16.19 -3.28
CA GLY A 444 -16.56 -15.41 -2.81
C GLY A 444 -16.86 -14.20 -3.65
N ILE A 445 -17.57 -14.38 -4.77
CA ILE A 445 -18.43 -13.31 -5.30
C ILE A 445 -19.54 -13.14 -4.27
N ILE A 446 -19.47 -12.11 -3.43
CA ILE A 446 -20.52 -11.76 -2.47
C ILE A 446 -21.21 -10.49 -2.99
N ASN A 447 -22.41 -10.66 -3.56
CA ASN A 447 -23.30 -9.56 -3.94
C ASN A 447 -23.86 -8.86 -2.68
N ARG A 448 -23.56 -7.56 -2.48
CA ARG A 448 -24.22 -6.69 -1.47
C ARG A 448 -24.30 -5.22 -1.90
N LEU A 449 -25.40 -4.57 -1.48
CA LEU A 449 -26.04 -3.32 -1.94
C LEU A 449 -25.19 -2.02 -2.03
N GLN A 450 -25.73 -1.06 -2.79
CA GLN A 450 -25.15 0.19 -3.29
C GLN A 450 -24.74 1.25 -2.24
N LEU A 451 -23.58 1.88 -2.46
CA LEU A 451 -23.28 3.29 -2.11
C LEU A 451 -22.38 3.94 -3.19
N HIS A 452 -22.56 5.26 -3.41
CA HIS A 452 -21.90 6.03 -4.46
C HIS A 452 -20.45 6.39 -4.10
N TYR A 453 -19.50 5.85 -4.86
CA TYR A 453 -18.09 6.18 -4.78
C TYR A 453 -17.83 7.57 -5.40
N GLU A 454 -17.39 8.56 -4.61
CA GLU A 454 -16.64 9.69 -5.19
C GLU A 454 -15.15 9.42 -4.92
N PRO A 455 -14.30 9.27 -5.94
CA PRO A 455 -13.08 8.48 -5.78
C PRO A 455 -11.92 9.24 -5.10
N SER A 456 -12.26 10.38 -4.53
CA SER A 456 -11.39 11.26 -3.75
C SER A 456 -11.61 11.12 -2.25
N LEU A 457 -12.63 10.37 -1.85
CA LEU A 457 -13.36 10.64 -0.63
C LEU A 457 -13.71 9.35 0.09
N PHE A 458 -13.37 9.33 1.38
CA PHE A 458 -14.14 8.68 2.43
C PHE A 458 -15.63 8.76 2.09
N GLY A 459 -16.16 7.62 1.67
CA GLY A 459 -17.53 7.35 1.31
C GLY A 459 -17.71 5.83 1.36
N PRO A 460 -18.78 5.34 1.97
CA PRO A 460 -18.93 3.96 2.40
C PRO A 460 -18.92 3.00 1.21
N CYS A 461 -18.14 1.92 1.36
CA CYS A 461 -18.14 0.79 0.44
C CYS A 461 -18.59 -0.43 1.24
N ASP A 462 -19.75 -1.00 0.91
CA ASP A 462 -20.24 -2.24 1.53
C ASP A 462 -19.60 -3.50 0.90
N GLN A 463 -18.57 -3.33 0.07
CA GLN A 463 -17.82 -4.42 -0.56
C GLN A 463 -16.42 -4.52 0.04
N GLU A 464 -16.06 -5.75 0.43
CA GLU A 464 -14.71 -6.13 0.82
C GLU A 464 -13.76 -5.89 -0.38
N GLU A 465 -12.68 -5.13 -0.18
CA GLU A 465 -11.63 -5.08 -1.19
C GLU A 465 -10.97 -6.45 -1.25
N LEU A 466 -11.12 -7.16 -2.37
CA LEU A 466 -10.29 -8.32 -2.68
C LEU A 466 -8.84 -7.88 -2.55
N LEU A 467 -8.15 -8.44 -1.56
CA LEU A 467 -6.76 -8.14 -1.29
C LEU A 467 -5.92 -8.50 -2.52
N THR A 468 -5.59 -7.48 -3.32
CA THR A 468 -4.72 -7.57 -4.49
C THR A 468 -3.27 -7.82 -4.06
N THR A 469 -2.44 -8.39 -4.93
CA THR A 469 -1.01 -8.68 -4.63
C THR A 469 -0.28 -7.46 -4.05
N TRP A 470 -0.50 -6.27 -4.60
CA TRP A 470 0.16 -5.05 -4.13
C TRP A 470 -0.45 -4.50 -2.86
N SER A 471 -1.77 -4.54 -2.69
CA SER A 471 -2.35 -4.17 -1.42
C SER A 471 -1.75 -5.08 -0.34
N GLN A 472 -1.77 -6.41 -0.48
CA GLN A 472 -1.13 -7.32 0.49
C GLN A 472 0.34 -6.98 0.78
N GLU A 473 1.13 -6.63 -0.24
CA GLU A 473 2.55 -6.33 -0.09
C GLU A 473 2.86 -4.92 0.44
N HIS A 474 1.94 -3.94 0.29
CA HIS A 474 2.19 -2.53 0.59
C HIS A 474 1.25 -1.99 1.68
N ALA A 475 1.75 -2.01 2.91
CA ALA A 475 1.06 -1.54 4.11
C ALA A 475 0.57 -0.07 4.08
N SER A 476 1.14 0.76 3.19
CA SER A 476 0.78 2.17 3.06
C SER A 476 -0.48 2.45 2.24
N ILE A 477 -1.03 1.43 1.58
CA ILE A 477 -2.27 1.58 0.83
C ILE A 477 -3.45 1.39 1.80
N PRO A 478 -4.28 2.43 1.99
CA PRO A 478 -5.52 2.32 2.77
C PRO A 478 -6.42 1.22 2.21
N ARG A 479 -7.06 0.46 3.10
CA ARG A 479 -7.97 -0.62 2.73
C ARG A 479 -9.21 -0.65 3.59
N LEU A 480 -10.32 -1.12 3.02
CA LEU A 480 -11.53 -1.44 3.76
C LEU A 480 -11.71 -2.95 3.81
N VAL A 481 -11.84 -3.49 5.03
CA VAL A 481 -11.98 -4.92 5.26
C VAL A 481 -13.26 -5.20 6.02
N HIS A 482 -14.05 -6.16 5.53
CA HIS A 482 -15.16 -6.72 6.29
C HIS A 482 -14.61 -7.80 7.23
N LEU A 483 -14.93 -7.70 8.51
CA LEU A 483 -14.56 -8.74 9.46
C LEU A 483 -15.56 -9.89 9.27
N ASP A 484 -15.08 -11.08 8.93
CA ASP A 484 -15.88 -12.31 8.88
C ASP A 484 -15.56 -13.16 10.11
N SER A 485 -16.53 -13.96 10.58
CA SER A 485 -16.38 -14.80 11.78
C SER A 485 -15.05 -15.57 11.82
N ALA A 486 -14.33 -15.44 12.93
CA ALA A 486 -13.04 -16.07 13.22
C ALA A 486 -13.08 -17.61 13.32
N ASP A 487 -14.23 -18.25 13.03
CA ASP A 487 -14.42 -19.70 13.08
C ASP A 487 -13.76 -20.48 11.92
N ARG A 488 -13.10 -19.80 10.97
CA ARG A 488 -12.29 -20.49 9.96
C ARG A 488 -11.06 -21.10 10.61
N ARG A 489 -10.93 -22.43 10.54
CA ARG A 489 -9.73 -23.14 11.00
C ARG A 489 -8.50 -22.66 10.22
N PRO A 490 -7.38 -22.37 10.90
CA PRO A 490 -6.13 -22.04 10.23
C PRO A 490 -5.69 -23.22 9.36
N ASP A 491 -5.32 -22.92 8.11
CA ASP A 491 -4.74 -23.87 7.17
C ASP A 491 -3.21 -23.80 7.33
N PRO A 492 -2.56 -24.86 7.86
CA PRO A 492 -1.13 -24.83 8.19
C PRO A 492 -0.22 -24.62 6.97
N ASP A 493 -0.73 -24.81 5.75
CA ASP A 493 0.04 -24.61 4.52
C ASP A 493 -0.05 -23.16 3.97
N LYS A 494 -0.82 -22.27 4.62
CA LYS A 494 -1.03 -20.87 4.20
C LYS A 494 -0.66 -19.88 5.31
N VAL A 495 0.62 -19.53 5.38
CA VAL A 495 1.15 -18.51 6.32
C VAL A 495 0.38 -17.19 6.27
N ALA A 496 -0.09 -16.74 5.10
CA ALA A 496 -0.89 -15.52 4.98
C ALA A 496 -2.31 -15.64 5.59
N ALA A 497 -2.87 -16.86 5.63
CA ALA A 497 -4.16 -17.11 6.28
C ALA A 497 -4.03 -17.05 7.81
N ASP A 498 -2.88 -17.46 8.35
CA ASP A 498 -2.60 -17.39 9.79
C ASP A 498 -2.55 -15.94 10.30
N ASP A 499 -2.00 -15.00 9.52
CA ASP A 499 -1.96 -13.56 9.88
C ASP A 499 -3.37 -12.95 9.94
N VAL A 500 -4.22 -13.28 8.96
CA VAL A 500 -5.63 -12.80 8.93
C VAL A 500 -6.43 -13.43 10.07
N VAL A 501 -6.24 -14.71 10.38
CA VAL A 501 -6.92 -15.37 11.51
C VAL A 501 -6.45 -14.79 12.85
N LEU A 502 -5.15 -14.55 13.02
CA LEU A 502 -4.62 -13.89 14.22
C LEU A 502 -5.14 -12.45 14.35
N PHE A 503 -5.20 -11.73 13.23
CA PHE A 503 -5.81 -10.40 13.13
C PHE A 503 -7.28 -10.41 13.57
N LEU A 504 -8.11 -11.29 13.00
CA LEU A 504 -9.52 -11.43 13.36
C LEU A 504 -9.69 -11.79 14.84
N LYS A 505 -8.84 -12.67 15.37
CA LYS A 505 -8.86 -13.03 16.81
C LYS A 505 -8.47 -11.88 17.73
N GLU A 506 -7.48 -11.05 17.35
CA GLU A 506 -7.11 -9.88 18.15
C GLU A 506 -8.16 -8.77 18.05
N LEU A 507 -8.80 -8.61 16.89
CA LEU A 507 -9.92 -7.69 16.73
C LEU A 507 -11.17 -8.14 17.48
N ASP A 508 -11.54 -9.41 17.43
CA ASP A 508 -12.69 -9.99 18.14
C ASP A 508 -12.63 -9.70 19.65
N LYS A 509 -11.43 -9.70 20.23
CA LYS A 509 -11.22 -9.31 21.65
C LYS A 509 -11.61 -7.86 21.96
N CYS A 510 -11.65 -6.99 20.96
CA CYS A 510 -11.78 -5.53 21.13
C CYS A 510 -13.02 -4.93 20.44
N VAL A 511 -13.49 -5.54 19.36
CA VAL A 511 -14.51 -5.02 18.43
C VAL A 511 -15.36 -6.18 17.92
N PRO A 512 -16.68 -6.02 17.76
CA PRO A 512 -17.53 -7.07 17.18
C PRO A 512 -17.06 -7.49 15.79
N VAL A 513 -17.01 -8.81 15.54
CA VAL A 513 -16.53 -9.39 14.27
C VAL A 513 -17.45 -9.10 13.09
N SER A 514 -18.61 -8.46 13.27
CA SER A 514 -19.56 -8.17 12.19
C SER A 514 -19.49 -6.73 11.67
N GLU A 515 -18.37 -6.03 11.88
CA GLU A 515 -18.19 -4.63 11.49
C GLU A 515 -17.15 -4.47 10.39
N HIS A 516 -17.24 -3.36 9.64
CA HIS A 516 -16.21 -2.97 8.68
C HIS A 516 -15.08 -2.23 9.40
N CYS A 517 -13.85 -2.37 8.91
CA CYS A 517 -12.73 -1.62 9.45
C CYS A 517 -11.82 -1.04 8.35
N TRP A 518 -11.36 0.18 8.57
CA TRP A 518 -10.36 0.81 7.72
C TRP A 518 -8.96 0.48 8.22
N ILE A 519 -8.10 0.01 7.33
CA ILE A 519 -6.70 -0.27 7.61
C ILE A 519 -5.84 0.82 6.98
N LEU A 520 -5.05 1.49 7.81
CA LEU A 520 -4.06 2.51 7.44
C LEU A 520 -2.70 2.09 7.99
N GLY A 521 -1.60 2.56 7.40
CA GLY A 521 -0.29 2.27 7.97
C GLY A 521 0.91 2.63 7.12
N ASP A 522 2.07 2.15 7.55
CA ASP A 522 3.34 2.20 6.86
C ASP A 522 4.23 1.02 7.32
N GLU A 523 5.55 1.11 7.21
CA GLU A 523 6.46 0.06 7.68
C GLU A 523 6.40 -0.13 9.22
N ASP A 524 6.13 0.93 9.98
CA ASP A 524 6.25 0.96 11.44
C ASP A 524 4.92 0.64 12.13
N PHE A 525 3.80 1.08 11.56
CA PHE A 525 2.47 0.97 12.18
C PHE A 525 1.43 0.34 11.27
N GLN A 526 0.49 -0.39 11.86
CA GLN A 526 -0.78 -0.78 11.24
C GLN A 526 -1.89 -0.29 12.14
N ILE A 527 -2.84 0.44 11.57
CA ILE A 527 -3.90 1.13 12.29
C ILE A 527 -5.21 0.63 11.73
N HIS A 528 -6.03 0.09 12.60
CA HIS A 528 -7.36 -0.39 12.27
C HIS A 528 -8.36 0.55 12.92
N VAL A 529 -9.07 1.31 12.09
CA VAL A 529 -10.09 2.25 12.50
C VAL A 529 -11.43 1.51 12.49
N THR A 530 -12.12 1.55 13.63
CA THR A 530 -13.38 0.83 13.87
C THR A 530 -14.42 1.78 14.47
N SER A 531 -15.66 1.30 14.64
CA SER A 531 -16.72 2.09 15.29
C SER A 531 -16.41 2.46 16.76
N GLN A 532 -15.70 1.60 17.49
CA GLN A 532 -15.45 1.71 18.94
C GLN A 532 -14.09 2.33 19.31
N GLY A 533 -13.10 2.19 18.43
CA GLY A 533 -11.76 2.72 18.68
C GLY A 533 -10.79 2.44 17.53
N ILE A 534 -9.51 2.60 17.84
CA ILE A 534 -8.41 2.19 16.96
C ILE A 534 -7.61 1.07 17.58
N LEU A 535 -7.38 0.00 16.82
CA LEU A 535 -6.34 -0.97 17.14
C LEU A 535 -5.07 -0.54 16.43
N VAL A 536 -3.99 -0.35 17.18
CA VAL A 536 -2.67 0.01 16.66
C VAL A 536 -1.72 -1.15 16.91
N TRP A 537 -1.11 -1.65 15.84
CA TRP A 537 0.00 -2.57 15.88
C TRP A 537 1.28 -1.82 15.51
N SER A 538 2.29 -1.95 16.36
CA SER A 538 3.60 -1.35 16.13
C SER A 538 4.64 -2.44 15.89
N PHE A 539 5.40 -2.29 14.82
CA PHE A 539 6.53 -3.14 14.43
C PHE A 539 7.89 -2.46 14.70
N THR A 540 7.84 -1.31 15.36
CA THR A 540 9.01 -0.55 15.82
C THR A 540 9.06 -0.54 17.35
N GLU A 541 10.27 -0.54 17.91
CA GLU A 541 10.49 -0.40 19.36
C GLU A 541 10.48 1.07 19.80
N GLU A 542 10.54 2.02 18.85
CA GLU A 542 10.65 3.47 19.10
C GLU A 542 9.32 4.12 19.49
N THR A 543 8.28 3.34 19.79
CA THR A 543 6.98 3.85 20.23
C THR A 543 6.84 3.86 21.76
N ARG A 544 6.07 4.82 22.28
CA ARG A 544 5.64 4.88 23.69
C ARG A 544 4.26 4.26 23.93
N LEU A 545 3.66 3.65 22.92
CA LEU A 545 2.36 3.01 23.04
C LEU A 545 2.37 1.92 24.13
N PRO A 546 1.35 1.87 25.00
CA PRO A 546 1.24 0.86 26.05
C PRO A 546 0.88 -0.50 25.44
N VAL A 547 1.51 -1.56 25.95
CA VAL A 547 1.19 -2.94 25.54
C VAL A 547 -0.20 -3.31 26.07
N MET A 548 -1.03 -3.88 25.19
CA MET A 548 -2.35 -4.40 25.55
C MET A 548 -2.25 -5.48 26.62
N ASN A 549 -2.93 -5.23 27.73
CA ASN A 549 -3.87 -6.22 28.27
C ASN A 549 -5.23 -5.74 27.79
N GLY A 550 -6.01 -6.58 27.11
CA GLY A 550 -7.33 -6.21 26.58
C GLY A 550 -8.18 -5.44 27.60
N PRO A 551 -9.07 -4.54 27.16
CA PRO A 551 -9.82 -3.71 28.08
C PRO A 551 -10.67 -4.58 29.02
N ARG A 552 -10.24 -4.73 30.30
CA ARG A 552 -11.09 -5.23 31.40
C ARG A 552 -12.42 -4.48 31.52
N SER A 553 -12.53 -3.32 30.88
CA SER A 553 -13.75 -2.51 30.80
C SER A 553 -14.75 -2.92 29.72
N LEU A 554 -14.48 -4.02 28.98
CA LEU A 554 -15.45 -4.73 28.13
C LEU A 554 -15.95 -6.03 28.77
N GLU A 555 -15.33 -6.49 29.87
CA GLU A 555 -15.99 -7.47 30.74
C GLU A 555 -17.21 -6.76 31.34
N GLY A 556 -18.40 -7.18 30.91
CA GLY A 556 -19.65 -6.76 31.55
C GLY A 556 -19.57 -6.99 33.07
N PRO A 557 -20.45 -6.36 33.87
CA PRO A 557 -20.47 -6.62 35.30
C PRO A 557 -20.62 -8.12 35.51
N GLN A 558 -19.60 -8.74 36.11
CA GLN A 558 -19.66 -10.14 36.52
C GLN A 558 -20.81 -10.22 37.54
N GLY A 559 -21.90 -10.87 37.14
CA GLY A 559 -23.00 -11.26 38.02
C GLY A 559 -22.62 -12.47 38.86
#